data_AF-A0A0H3DUH5-F1
#
_entry.id   AF-A0A0H3DUH5-F1
#
_cell.length_a   1.000
_cell.length_b   1.000
_cell.length_c   1.000
_cell.angle_alpha   90.00
_cell.angle_beta   90.00
_cell.angle_gamma   90.00
#
_symmetry.space_group_name_H-M   'P 1'
#
loop_
_entity.id
_entity.type
_entity.pdbx_description
1 polymer ?
#
loop_
_entity_poly.entity_id
_entity_poly.type
_entity_poly.pdbx_seq_one_letter_code
_entity_poly.pdbx_strand_id
1 'polypeptide(L)' 'MKSHILVFQEQFLDQAAFDQHCKMPYFISLLNEINGIVEKDPDIQFFKQIEPVE' A
#
# COMPACT_ATOMS: atom_id res chain seq x y z
N MET A 1 -13.38 18.57 -11.67
CA MET A 1 -11.98 18.08 -11.76
C MET A 1 -12.04 16.64 -12.22
N LYS A 2 -11.09 16.20 -13.06
CA LYS A 2 -11.02 14.79 -13.49
C LYS A 2 -10.25 14.02 -12.41
N SER A 3 -10.87 13.00 -11.83
CA SER A 3 -10.22 12.14 -10.84
C SER A 3 -9.28 11.15 -11.55
N HIS A 4 -8.17 10.84 -10.91
CA HIS A 4 -7.16 9.90 -11.39
C HIS A 4 -7.03 8.76 -10.38
N ILE A 5 -6.93 7.52 -10.87
CA ILE A 5 -6.75 6.34 -10.03
C ILE A 5 -5.29 5.89 -10.14
N LEU A 6 -4.62 5.80 -9.01
CA LEU A 6 -3.26 5.26 -8.88
C LEU A 6 -3.35 3.91 -8.17
N VAL A 7 -2.51 2.96 -8.59
CA VAL A 7 -2.45 1.61 -8.03
C VAL A 7 -1.02 1.33 -7.61
N PHE A 8 -0.87 0.83 -6.38
CA PHE A 8 0.39 0.33 -5.84
C PHE A 8 0.26 -1.17 -5.67
N GLN A 9 1.24 -1.92 -6.17
CA GLN A 9 1.34 -3.36 -5.98
C GLN A 9 2.62 -3.65 -5.20
N GLU A 10 2.46 -4.24 -4.02
CA GLU A 10 3.55 -4.49 -3.08
C GLU A 10 3.62 -5.99 -2.76
N GLN A 11 4.84 -6.51 -2.69
CA GLN A 11 5.12 -7.89 -2.34
C GLN A 11 6.00 -7.92 -1.09
N PHE A 12 5.59 -8.72 -0.12
CA PHE A 12 6.30 -8.90 1.13
C PHE A 12 6.68 -10.37 1.29
N LEU A 13 7.78 -10.63 2.02
CA LEU A 13 8.21 -11.99 2.35
C LEU A 13 7.12 -12.74 3.13
N ASP A 14 6.54 -12.05 4.11
CA ASP A 14 5.49 -12.57 4.98
C ASP A 14 4.67 -11.42 5.60
N GLN A 15 3.70 -11.80 6.45
CA GLN A 15 2.86 -10.84 7.17
C GLN A 15 3.67 -9.94 8.13
N ALA A 16 4.74 -10.46 8.75
CA ALA A 16 5.53 -9.69 9.70
C ALA A 16 6.30 -8.57 8.99
N ALA A 17 6.80 -8.82 7.78
CA ALA A 17 7.43 -7.81 6.94
C ALA A 17 6.45 -6.70 6.53
N PHE A 18 5.20 -7.06 6.18
CA PHE A 18 4.13 -6.09 5.93
C PHE A 18 3.80 -5.27 7.19
N ASP A 19 3.60 -5.92 8.33
CA ASP A 19 3.27 -5.26 9.59
C ASP A 19 4.39 -4.30 10.04
N GLN A 20 5.65 -4.65 9.77
CA GLN A 20 6.80 -3.78 10.00
C GLN A 20 6.80 -2.58 9.05
N HIS A 21 6.57 -2.81 7.74
CA HIS A 21 6.48 -1.74 6.75
C HIS A 21 5.44 -0.69 7.14
N CYS A 22 4.25 -1.10 7.59
CA CYS A 22 3.19 -0.19 8.03
C CYS A 22 3.57 0.71 9.23
N LYS A 23 4.63 0.35 9.97
CA LYS A 23 5.14 1.10 11.12
C LYS A 23 6.35 1.97 10.77
N MET A 24 6.86 1.89 9.54
CA MET A 24 8.05 2.63 9.16
C MET A 24 7.77 4.14 9.06
N PRO A 25 8.71 5.01 9.50
CA PRO A 25 8.50 6.46 9.48
C PRO A 25 8.14 7.01 8.11
N TYR A 26 8.74 6.48 7.04
CA TYR A 26 8.45 6.93 5.67
C TYR A 26 7.01 6.62 5.24
N PHE A 27 6.45 5.48 5.68
CA PHE A 27 5.08 5.09 5.33
C PHE A 27 4.08 5.95 6.10
N ILE A 28 4.35 6.22 7.37
CA ILE A 28 3.56 7.14 8.19
C ILE A 28 3.61 8.57 7.60
N SER A 29 4.78 9.04 7.15
CA SER A 29 4.90 10.33 6.47
C SER A 29 4.06 10.38 5.19
N LEU A 30 4.13 9.34 4.35
CA LEU A 30 3.30 9.23 3.14
C LEU A 30 1.80 9.37 3.47
N LEU A 31 1.31 8.63 4.46
CA LEU A 31 -0.11 8.69 4.86
C LEU A 31 -0.52 10.10 5.31
N ASN A 32 0.36 10.81 6.02
CA ASN A 32 0.11 12.19 6.44
C ASN A 32 0.13 13.17 5.24
N GLU A 33 1.03 12.98 4.28
CA GLU A 33 1.19 13.86 3.12
C GLU A 33 0.04 13.72 2.11
N ILE A 34 -0.53 12.52 1.97
CA ILE A 34 -1.66 12.29 1.06
C ILE A 34 -3.00 12.67 1.69
N ASN A 35 -3.05 12.98 2.99
CA ASN A 35 -4.27 13.41 3.65
C ASN A 35 -4.78 14.73 3.04
N GLY A 36 -6.03 14.73 2.57
CA GLY A 36 -6.62 15.88 1.87
C GLY A 36 -6.27 15.99 0.38
N ILE A 37 -5.39 15.12 -0.14
CA ILE A 37 -5.15 14.96 -1.59
C ILE A 37 -6.08 13.88 -2.15
N VAL A 38 -6.28 12.79 -1.39
CA VAL A 38 -7.09 11.65 -1.82
C VAL A 38 -8.57 11.89 -1.51
N GLU A 39 -9.43 11.62 -2.50
CA GLU A 39 -10.89 11.82 -2.38
C GLU A 39 -11.58 10.75 -1.51
N LYS A 40 -10.97 9.56 -1.37
CA LYS A 40 -11.48 8.43 -0.58
C LYS A 40 -10.34 7.54 -0.07
N ASP A 41 -10.61 6.72 0.94
CA ASP A 41 -9.68 5.70 1.38
C ASP A 41 -9.37 4.69 0.24
N PRO A 42 -8.14 4.14 0.18
CA PRO A 42 -7.77 3.19 -0.85
C PRO A 42 -8.45 1.83 -0.64
N ASP A 43 -8.79 1.16 -1.74
CA ASP A 43 -9.25 -0.22 -1.71
C ASP A 43 -8.02 -1.15 -1.58
N ILE A 44 -7.91 -1.87 -0.46
CA ILE A 44 -6.78 -2.77 -0.19
C ILE A 44 -7.21 -4.23 -0.46
N GLN A 45 -6.42 -4.95 -1.26
CA GLN A 45 -6.64 -6.36 -1.56
C GLN A 45 -5.37 -7.16 -1.24
N PHE A 46 -5.53 -8.24 -0.45
CA PHE A 46 -4.44 -9.16 -0.13
C PHE A 46 -4.48 -10.39 -1.02
N PHE A 47 -3.33 -10.71 -1.62
CA PHE A 47 -3.16 -11.90 -2.45
C PHE A 47 -2.17 -12.84 -1.79
N LYS A 48 -2.43 -14.15 -1.90
CA LYS A 48 -1.44 -15.18 -1.63
C LYS A 48 -0.82 -15.60 -2.95
N GLN A 49 0.49 -15.52 -3.05
CA GLN A 49 1.21 -16.02 -4.21
C GLN A 49 1.01 -17.53 -4.33
N ILE A 50 0.56 -17.98 -5.50
CA ILE A 50 0.19 -19.38 -5.74
C ILE A 50 1.36 -20.17 -6.36
N GLU A 51 2.25 -19.50 -7.10
CA GLU A 51 3.43 -20.09 -7.75
C GLU A 51 4.67 -19.18 -7.56
N PRO A 52 5.88 -19.73 -7.38
CA PRO A 52 7.10 -18.93 -7.34
C PRO A 52 7.29 -18.19 -8.68
N VAL A 53 7.83 -16.97 -8.63
CA VAL A 53 8.34 -16.33 -9.85
C VAL A 53 9.56 -17.15 -10.29
N GLU A 54 9.48 -17.79 -11.46
CA GLU A 54 10.61 -18.50 -12.09
C GLU A 54 11.81 -17.57 -12.31
#